data_AF-A0A814P5W2-F1
#
_entry.id   AF-A0A814P5W2-F1
#
_cell.length_a   1.000
_cell.length_b   1.000
_cell.length_c   1.000
_cell.angle_alpha   90.00
_cell.angle_beta   90.00
_cell.angle_gamma   90.00
#
_symmetry.space_group_name_H-M   'P 1'
#
loop_
_entity.id
_entity.type
_entity.pdbx_description
1 polymer ?
#
loop_
_entity_poly.entity_id
_entity_poly.type
_entity_poly.pdbx_seq_one_letter_code
_entity_poly.pdbx_strand_id
1 'polypeptide(L)'
;LIEAKTTGCFDLLDEESKLPTPQAEHFTIEVHKRNKGHPRFEFPRKSKLRSSREIRDDEGFLIQHFAGGVVYTTAQFIEKNNDALHASLLILIQECKNNFIKNLFPKFTRT
;
A
#
# COMPACT_ATOMS: atom_id res chain seq x y z
N LEU A 1 14.08 -2.42 4.35
CA LEU A 1 12.87 -1.86 4.99
C LEU A 1 11.74 -1.62 3.99
N ILE A 2 11.93 -0.78 2.96
CA ILE A 2 10.81 -0.43 2.06
C ILE A 2 10.68 -1.42 0.89
N GLU A 3 11.72 -1.59 0.08
CA GLU A 3 11.72 -2.42 -1.15
C GLU A 3 12.42 -3.79 -0.99
N ALA A 4 12.73 -4.18 0.25
CA ALA A 4 13.46 -5.43 0.48
C ALA A 4 12.58 -6.64 0.15
N LYS A 5 13.10 -7.58 -0.63
CA LYS A 5 12.33 -8.75 -1.04
C LYS A 5 11.84 -9.56 0.18
N THR A 6 10.59 -9.98 0.20
CA THR A 6 9.89 -10.77 1.25
C THR A 6 9.71 -10.11 2.62
N THR A 7 10.36 -8.98 2.88
CA THR A 7 10.32 -8.30 4.19
C THR A 7 9.95 -6.83 4.11
N GLY A 8 10.01 -6.28 2.90
CA GLY A 8 9.78 -4.88 2.61
C GLY A 8 8.32 -4.52 2.73
N CYS A 9 8.05 -3.25 3.04
CA CYS A 9 6.70 -2.71 3.09
C CYS A 9 5.94 -2.94 1.77
N PHE A 10 6.58 -2.81 0.61
CA PHE A 10 5.92 -3.00 -0.69
C PHE A 10 5.54 -4.47 -0.93
N ASP A 11 6.48 -5.40 -0.76
CA ASP A 11 6.18 -6.83 -0.88
C ASP A 11 5.07 -7.27 0.08
N LEU A 12 5.09 -6.81 1.34
CA LEU A 12 4.04 -7.13 2.31
C LEU A 12 2.68 -6.55 1.91
N LEU A 13 2.66 -5.37 1.28
CA LEU A 13 1.42 -4.74 0.81
C LEU A 13 0.84 -5.50 -0.38
N ASP A 14 1.70 -5.98 -1.29
CA ASP A 14 1.30 -6.81 -2.42
C ASP A 14 0.77 -8.16 -1.98
N GLU A 15 1.39 -8.79 -0.98
CA GLU A 15 0.91 -10.06 -0.43
C GLU A 15 -0.45 -9.89 0.28
N GLU A 16 -0.64 -8.83 1.07
CA GLU A 16 -1.93 -8.51 1.69
C GLU A 16 -3.02 -8.30 0.65
N SER A 17 -2.71 -7.57 -0.42
CA SER A 17 -3.65 -7.25 -1.49
C SER A 17 -4.15 -8.48 -2.26
N LYS A 18 -3.41 -9.61 -2.20
CA LYS A 18 -3.78 -10.89 -2.82
C LYS A 18 -4.62 -11.79 -1.91
N LEU A 19 -4.80 -11.45 -0.64
CA LEU A 19 -5.61 -12.25 0.28
C LEU A 19 -7.10 -12.21 -0.12
N PRO A 20 -7.89 -13.25 0.22
CA PRO A 20 -9.33 -13.26 -0.06
C PRO A 20 -10.08 -12.08 0.56
N THR A 21 -9.62 -11.62 1.72
CA THR A 21 -10.11 -10.45 2.44
C THR A 21 -8.92 -9.63 2.92
N PRO A 22 -8.43 -8.69 2.12
CA PRO A 22 -7.36 -7.77 2.50
C PRO A 22 -7.79 -6.90 3.68
N GLN A 23 -6.93 -6.71 4.68
CA GLN A 23 -7.20 -5.84 5.84
C GLN A 23 -5.99 -4.95 6.14
N ALA A 24 -6.22 -3.65 6.26
CA ALA A 24 -5.14 -2.69 6.50
C ALA A 24 -4.44 -2.95 7.85
N GLU A 25 -5.21 -3.33 8.86
CA GLU A 25 -4.72 -3.67 10.20
C GLU A 25 -3.82 -4.90 10.16
N HIS A 26 -4.20 -5.93 9.39
CA HIS A 26 -3.39 -7.13 9.24
C HIS A 26 -2.06 -6.81 8.55
N PHE A 27 -2.08 -6.01 7.48
CA PHE A 27 -0.87 -5.47 6.86
C PHE A 27 0.03 -4.74 7.86
N THR A 28 -0.52 -3.82 8.66
CA THR A 28 0.27 -3.06 9.64
C THR A 28 0.94 -3.99 10.66
N ILE A 29 0.19 -4.98 11.15
CA ILE A 29 0.69 -5.97 12.11
C ILE A 29 1.83 -6.78 11.50
N GLU A 30 1.71 -7.24 10.25
CA GLU A 30 2.76 -7.99 9.57
C GLU A 30 4.01 -7.14 9.30
N VAL A 31 3.84 -5.86 8.94
CA VAL A 31 4.96 -4.92 8.80
C VAL A 31 5.71 -4.76 10.13
N HIS A 32 4.98 -4.61 11.25
CA HIS A 32 5.59 -4.54 12.59
C HIS A 32 6.30 -5.82 12.99
N LYS A 33 5.69 -6.98 12.74
CA LYS A 33 6.30 -8.29 13.05
C LYS A 33 7.59 -8.49 12.26
N ARG A 34 7.58 -8.21 10.96
CA ARG A 34 8.70 -8.49 10.06
C ARG A 34 9.86 -7.53 10.21
N ASN A 35 9.59 -6.28 10.61
CA ASN A 35 10.60 -5.22 10.75
C ASN A 35 10.92 -4.88 12.21
N LYS A 36 10.50 -5.73 13.15
CA LYS A 36 10.80 -5.55 14.58
C LYS A 36 12.31 -5.47 14.81
N GLY A 37 12.77 -4.36 15.38
CA GLY A 37 14.18 -4.13 15.69
C GLY A 37 15.01 -3.50 14.56
N HIS A 38 14.40 -3.21 13.40
CA HIS A 38 15.09 -2.47 12.35
C HIS A 38 15.34 -1.00 12.80
N PRO A 39 16.57 -0.46 12.69
CA PRO A 39 16.95 0.83 13.29
C PRO A 39 16.19 2.04 12.72
N ARG A 40 15.55 1.87 11.56
CA ARG A 40 14.74 2.91 10.89
C ARG A 40 13.23 2.65 10.96
N PHE A 41 12.79 1.71 11.77
CA PHE A 41 11.39 1.33 11.87
C PHE A 41 10.94 1.34 13.34
N GLU A 42 9.87 2.07 13.63
CA GLU A 42 9.34 2.23 14.98
C GLU A 42 7.81 2.27 15.00
N PHE A 43 7.25 2.17 16.21
CA PHE A 43 5.82 2.35 16.45
C PHE A 43 5.43 3.84 16.44
N PRO A 44 4.21 4.21 16.00
CA PRO A 44 3.72 5.60 15.97
C PRO A 44 3.88 6.34 17.31
N ARG A 45 3.61 5.64 18.42
CA ARG A 45 3.78 6.13 19.81
C ARG A 45 5.17 6.64 20.18
N LYS A 46 6.22 6.25 19.45
CA LYS A 46 7.59 6.78 19.64
C LYS A 46 7.82 8.13 18.97
N SER A 47 6.87 8.61 18.17
CA SER A 47 6.94 9.92 17.53
C SER A 47 7.08 11.06 18.55
N LYS A 48 7.78 12.12 18.13
CA LYS A 48 7.91 13.36 18.91
C LYS A 48 6.62 14.20 18.88
N LEU A 49 5.77 14.02 17.86
CA LEU A 49 4.51 14.75 17.70
C LEU A 49 3.40 14.09 18.51
N ARG A 50 2.61 14.88 19.25
CA ARG A 50 1.50 14.36 20.08
C ARG A 50 0.41 13.68 19.24
N SER A 51 0.00 14.28 18.13
CA SER A 51 -1.03 13.73 17.23
C SER A 51 -0.66 12.33 16.70
N SER A 52 0.63 12.08 16.46
CA SER A 52 1.11 10.77 16.03
C SER A 52 1.09 9.69 17.12
N ARG A 53 1.03 10.08 18.40
CA ARG A 53 0.99 9.13 19.53
C ARG A 53 -0.39 8.57 19.81
N GLU A 54 -1.43 9.19 19.25
CA GLU A 54 -2.82 8.76 19.37
C GLU A 54 -3.17 7.66 18.35
N ILE A 55 -2.36 7.51 17.29
CA ILE A 55 -2.47 6.45 16.30
C ILE A 55 -2.16 5.11 16.97
N ARG A 56 -3.05 4.13 16.81
CA ARG A 56 -2.86 2.79 17.38
C ARG A 56 -1.75 2.04 16.63
N ASP A 57 -1.13 1.08 17.31
CA ASP A 57 0.00 0.33 16.73
C ASP A 57 -0.41 -0.48 15.48
N ASP A 58 -1.69 -0.83 15.32
CA ASP A 58 -2.28 -1.52 14.16
C ASP A 58 -2.80 -0.57 13.06
N GLU A 59 -2.78 0.75 13.29
CA GLU A 59 -3.26 1.78 12.35
C GLU A 59 -2.12 2.51 11.63
N GLY A 60 -0.87 2.30 12.04
CA GLY A 60 0.27 2.95 11.42
C GLY A 60 1.64 2.49 11.89
N PHE A 61 2.67 3.04 11.24
CA PHE A 61 4.07 2.82 11.60
C PHE A 61 4.92 4.07 11.34
N LEU A 62 6.10 4.13 11.96
CA LEU A 62 7.07 5.21 11.82
C LEU A 62 8.29 4.73 11.04
N ILE A 63 8.66 5.45 9.99
CA ILE A 63 9.92 5.25 9.28
C ILE A 63 10.85 6.43 9.51
N GLN A 64 12.09 6.14 9.91
CA GLN A 64 13.15 7.14 10.05
C GLN A 64 13.84 7.35 8.69
N HIS A 65 13.41 8.38 7.97
CA HIS A 65 14.07 8.84 6.75
C HIS A 65 15.28 9.70 7.09
N PHE A 66 16.09 10.00 6.07
CA PHE A 66 17.22 10.92 6.20
C PHE A 66 16.78 12.32 6.67
N ALA A 67 15.64 12.80 6.15
CA ALA A 67 15.07 14.11 6.52
C ALA A 67 14.32 14.12 7.87
N GLY A 68 14.09 12.95 8.50
CA GLY A 68 13.34 12.86 9.75
C GLY A 68 12.43 11.64 9.84
N GLY A 69 11.83 11.47 11.03
CA GLY A 69 10.85 10.42 11.27
C GLY A 69 9.47 10.82 10.74
N VAL A 70 8.87 9.95 9.92
CA VAL A 70 7.55 10.16 9.34
C VAL A 70 6.64 9.03 9.79
N VAL A 71 5.45 9.39 10.25
CA VAL A 71 4.41 8.43 10.67
C VAL A 71 3.41 8.28 9.53
N TYR A 72 3.15 7.04 9.16
CA TYR A 72 2.24 6.65 8.09
C TYR A 72 1.02 5.95 8.68
N THR A 73 -0.17 6.41 8.29
CA THR A 73 -1.44 5.73 8.59
C THR A 73 -1.78 4.78 7.45
N THR A 74 -2.11 3.53 7.76
CA THR A 74 -2.24 2.45 6.77
C THR A 74 -3.66 2.22 6.26
N ALA A 75 -4.67 2.88 6.84
CA ALA A 75 -6.10 2.64 6.56
C ALA A 75 -6.49 2.59 5.07
N GLN A 76 -5.84 3.38 4.21
CA GLN A 76 -6.14 3.44 2.77
C GLN A 76 -5.03 2.87 1.88
N PHE A 77 -4.02 2.20 2.46
CA PHE A 77 -2.86 1.75 1.68
C PHE A 77 -3.24 0.68 0.66
N ILE A 78 -4.06 -0.29 1.07
CA ILE A 78 -4.49 -1.39 0.18
C ILE A 78 -5.33 -0.85 -0.97
N GLU A 79 -6.34 -0.03 -0.66
CA GLU A 79 -7.21 0.58 -1.67
C GLU A 79 -6.41 1.38 -2.69
N LYS A 80 -5.47 2.21 -2.23
CA LYS A 80 -4.62 3.03 -3.10
C LYS A 80 -3.58 2.24 -3.89
N ASN A 81 -3.22 1.04 -3.45
CA ASN A 81 -2.31 0.15 -4.16
C ASN A 81 -3.02 -0.69 -5.23
N ASN A 82 -4.36 -0.72 -5.22
CA ASN A 82 -5.12 -1.52 -6.16
C ASN A 82 -5.27 -0.81 -7.52
N ASP A 83 -4.36 -1.12 -8.46
CA ASP A 83 -4.41 -0.63 -9.85
C ASP A 83 -5.13 -1.59 -10.80
N ALA A 84 -5.91 -2.55 -10.27
CA ALA A 84 -6.63 -3.51 -11.10
C ALA A 84 -7.80 -2.83 -11.82
N LEU A 85 -7.67 -2.64 -13.13
CA LEU A 85 -8.77 -2.20 -13.98
C LEU A 85 -9.65 -3.40 -14.36
N HIS A 86 -10.93 -3.36 -13.96
CA HIS A 86 -11.85 -4.45 -14.24
C HIS A 86 -12.06 -4.66 -15.75
N ALA A 87 -12.10 -5.93 -16.19
CA ALA A 87 -12.15 -6.28 -17.61
C ALA A 87 -13.37 -5.69 -18.35
N SER A 88 -14.52 -5.54 -17.68
CA SER A 88 -15.68 -4.90 -18.31
C SER A 88 -15.45 -3.43 -18.66
N LEU A 89 -14.65 -2.71 -17.86
CA LEU A 89 -14.29 -1.32 -18.14
C LEU A 89 -13.35 -1.23 -19.34
N LEU A 90 -12.39 -2.16 -19.44
CA LEU A 90 -11.52 -2.26 -20.61
C LEU A 90 -12.33 -2.52 -21.89
N ILE A 91 -13.30 -3.44 -21.86
CA ILE A 91 -14.18 -3.72 -23.00
C ILE A 91 -14.98 -2.47 -23.38
N LEU A 92 -15.59 -1.79 -22.40
CA LEU A 92 -16.36 -0.57 -22.63
C LEU A 92 -15.52 0.53 -23.30
N ILE A 93 -14.28 0.72 -22.83
CA ILE A 93 -13.35 1.70 -23.40
C ILE A 93 -13.01 1.34 -24.86
N GLN A 94 -12.80 0.07 -25.16
CA GLN A 94 -12.52 -0.40 -26.53
C GLN A 94 -13.70 -0.21 -27.48
N GLU A 95 -14.93 -0.32 -26.98
CA GLU A 95 -16.17 -0.11 -27.73
C GLU A 95 -16.56 1.36 -27.90
N CYS A 96 -15.89 2.28 -27.18
CA CYS A 96 -16.14 3.72 -27.27
C CYS A 96 -16.09 4.23 -28.72
N LYS A 97 -16.81 5.31 -29.08
CA LYS A 97 -16.70 5.88 -30.44
C LYS A 97 -15.48 6.80 -30.61
N ASN A 98 -14.90 7.26 -29.49
CA ASN A 98 -13.80 8.23 -29.50
C ASN A 98 -12.44 7.52 -29.61
N ASN A 99 -11.77 7.71 -30.75
CA ASN A 99 -10.46 7.11 -31.02
C ASN A 99 -9.35 7.63 -30.09
N PHE A 100 -9.44 8.88 -29.62
CA PHE A 100 -8.49 9.41 -28.63
C PHE A 100 -8.56 8.61 -27.34
N ILE A 101 -9.78 8.37 -26.82
CA ILE A 101 -10.00 7.59 -25.59
C ILE A 101 -9.49 6.16 -25.77
N LYS A 102 -9.76 5.49 -26.90
CA LYS A 102 -9.24 4.13 -27.15
C LYS A 102 -7.71 4.05 -27.08
N ASN A 103 -7.02 5.07 -27.58
CA ASN A 103 -5.57 5.08 -27.66
C ASN A 103 -4.90 5.38 -26.30
N LEU A 104 -5.65 5.84 -25.29
CA LEU A 104 -5.13 6.04 -23.94
C LEU A 104 -4.99 4.74 -23.15
N PHE A 105 -5.64 3.66 -23.58
CA PHE A 105 -5.69 2.40 -22.83
C PHE A 105 -5.06 1.25 -23.64
N PRO A 106 -4.44 0.28 -22.97
CA PRO A 106 -3.90 -0.90 -23.64
C PRO A 106 -5.01 -1.70 -24.32
N LYS A 107 -4.68 -2.34 -25.45
CA LYS A 107 -5.62 -3.25 -26.09
C LYS A 107 -5.77 -4.48 -25.20
N PHE A 108 -7.01 -4.81 -24.83
CA PHE A 108 -7.37 -6.05 -24.16
C PHE A 108 -6.87 -7.24 -24.98
N THR A 109 -5.92 -7.99 -24.44
CA THR A 109 -5.46 -9.27 -24.95
C THR A 109 -5.93 -10.35 -23.98
N ARG A 110 -6.80 -11.27 -24.45
CA ARG A 110 -7.13 -12.48 -23.68
C ARG A 110 -5.91 -13.40 -23.69
N THR A 111 -5.10 -13.36 -22.64
CA THR A 111 -4.16 -14.43 -22.27
C THR A 111 -4.80 -15.35 -21.25
#